data_AF-A0A523SNW5-F1
#
_entry.id   AF-A0A523SNW5-F1
#
_cell.length_a   1.000
_cell.length_b   1.000
_cell.length_c   1.000
_cell.angle_alpha   90.00
_cell.angle_beta   90.00
_cell.angle_gamma   90.00
#
_symmetry.space_group_name_H-M   'P 1'
#
loop_
_entity.id
_entity.type
_entity.pdbx_description
1 polymer ?
#
loop_
_entity_poly.entity_id
_entity_poly.type
_entity_poly.pdbx_seq_one_letter_code
_entity_poly.pdbx_strand_id
1 'polypeptide(L)'
;MDETVRMSKAEVYRSRINKAEGFSEVWEIVKDTVEDSLGEHRRGMMLFLDNLPLHLGAYHPLGTNNIVLNRTLVEIVEAATKSKRLVNAFVYSLLVHEYLHALGHVPEAEVRSLVYRISRECFGEDHIVTRLAEKSPWALLRGVPLNRIEATRRAMEIVKDFEKPNEKYII
;
A
#
# COMPACT_ATOMS: atom_id res chain seq x y z
N MET A 1 -5.31 4.04 39.85
CA MET A 1 -5.93 3.05 38.96
C MET A 1 -5.63 3.52 37.56
N ASP A 2 -4.59 2.95 36.95
CA ASP A 2 -4.21 3.26 35.57
C ASP A 2 -5.01 2.32 34.68
N GLU A 3 -6.12 2.82 34.15
CA GLU A 3 -6.93 2.09 33.17
C GLU A 3 -6.23 2.26 31.82
N THR A 4 -5.29 1.36 31.51
CA THR A 4 -4.66 1.32 30.20
C THR A 4 -5.75 1.02 29.17
N VAL A 5 -6.26 2.06 28.50
CA VAL A 5 -7.29 1.93 27.46
C VAL A 5 -6.74 1.00 26.38
N ARG A 6 -7.30 -0.21 26.31
CA ARG A 6 -6.94 -1.18 25.27
C ARG A 6 -7.42 -0.63 23.93
N MET A 7 -6.48 -0.18 23.10
CA MET A 7 -6.78 0.33 21.76
C MET A 7 -7.57 -0.72 20.96
N SER A 8 -8.62 -0.29 20.29
CA SER A 8 -9.33 -1.11 19.30
C SER A 8 -8.40 -1.49 18.16
N LYS A 9 -8.72 -2.57 17.45
CA LYS A 9 -7.97 -3.04 16.27
C LYS A 9 -7.79 -1.93 15.23
N ALA A 10 -8.85 -1.14 15.00
CA ALA A 10 -8.80 -0.02 14.07
C ALA A 10 -7.84 1.09 14.54
N GLU A 11 -7.82 1.41 15.84
CA GLU A 11 -6.88 2.39 16.38
C GLU A 11 -5.43 1.92 16.29
N VAL A 12 -5.18 0.61 16.44
CA VAL A 12 -3.86 0.02 16.23
C VAL A 12 -3.40 0.22 14.78
N TYR A 13 -4.24 -0.12 13.80
CA TYR A 13 -3.90 0.07 12.38
C TYR A 13 -3.72 1.53 12.00
N ARG A 14 -4.59 2.42 12.49
CA ARG A 14 -4.46 3.88 12.31
C ARG A 14 -3.12 4.38 12.87
N SER A 15 -2.76 3.97 14.07
CA SER A 15 -1.48 4.34 14.70
C SER A 15 -0.30 3.85 13.88
N ARG A 16 -0.32 2.58 13.43
CA ARG A 16 0.74 1.98 12.62
C ARG A 16 0.93 2.70 11.28
N ILE A 17 -0.14 2.90 10.50
CA ILE A 17 -0.01 3.53 9.17
C ILE A 17 0.42 4.99 9.26
N ASN A 18 0.00 5.71 10.31
CA ASN A 18 0.40 7.11 10.51
C ASN A 18 1.87 7.26 10.92
N LYS A 19 2.45 6.25 11.58
CA LYS A 19 3.83 6.23 12.06
C LYS A 19 4.80 5.49 11.13
N ALA A 20 4.29 4.82 10.09
CA ALA A 20 5.12 4.01 9.22
C ALA A 20 6.20 4.87 8.54
N GLU A 21 7.46 4.46 8.64
CA GLU A 21 8.64 5.20 8.19
C GLU A 21 9.07 4.83 6.76
N GLY A 22 8.60 3.70 6.22
CA GLY A 22 8.95 3.26 4.87
C GLY A 22 8.10 2.10 4.36
N PHE A 23 8.45 1.63 3.15
CA PHE A 23 7.67 0.62 2.43
C PHE A 23 7.51 -0.70 3.19
N SER A 24 8.55 -1.18 3.88
CA SER A 24 8.49 -2.44 4.64
C SER A 24 7.45 -2.37 5.77
N GLU A 25 7.36 -1.24 6.48
CA GLU A 25 6.37 -1.08 7.56
C GLU A 25 4.95 -0.98 7.02
N VAL A 26 4.77 -0.28 5.88
CA VAL A 26 3.48 -0.26 5.17
C VAL A 26 3.10 -1.66 4.69
N TRP A 27 4.07 -2.44 4.20
CA TRP A 27 3.86 -3.81 3.74
C TRP A 27 3.41 -4.76 4.85
N GLU A 28 4.00 -4.69 6.04
CA GLU A 28 3.50 -5.47 7.17
C GLU A 28 2.05 -5.12 7.51
N ILE A 29 1.66 -3.85 7.39
CA ILE A 29 0.25 -3.45 7.59
C ILE A 29 -0.64 -4.05 6.48
N VAL A 30 -0.18 -4.07 5.22
CA VAL A 30 -0.91 -4.69 4.11
C VAL A 30 -1.18 -6.17 4.40
N LYS A 31 -0.15 -6.94 4.77
CA LYS A 31 -0.31 -8.36 5.09
C LYS A 31 -1.28 -8.59 6.24
N ASP A 32 -1.07 -7.90 7.36
CA ASP A 32 -1.88 -8.11 8.57
C ASP A 32 -3.36 -7.73 8.32
N THR A 33 -3.62 -6.64 7.58
CA THR A 33 -5.01 -6.21 7.29
C THR A 33 -5.73 -7.14 6.32
N VAL A 34 -5.02 -7.70 5.34
CA VAL A 34 -5.59 -8.70 4.42
C VAL A 34 -5.86 -10.02 5.13
N GLU A 35 -4.92 -10.51 5.94
CA GLU A 35 -5.11 -11.72 6.74
C GLU A 35 -6.28 -11.54 7.73
N ASP A 36 -6.39 -10.37 8.35
CA ASP A 36 -7.45 -10.07 9.30
C ASP A 36 -8.85 -9.97 8.70
N SER A 37 -8.97 -9.56 7.43
CA SER A 37 -10.25 -9.34 6.75
C SER A 37 -10.68 -10.55 5.92
N LEU A 38 -9.72 -11.23 5.27
CA LEU A 38 -9.96 -12.32 4.33
C LEU A 38 -9.46 -13.69 4.83
N GLY A 39 -8.58 -13.73 5.84
CA GLY A 39 -7.93 -14.98 6.27
C GLY A 39 -6.86 -15.48 5.29
N GLU A 40 -6.49 -14.66 4.32
CA GLU A 40 -5.57 -15.01 3.24
C GLU A 40 -4.18 -14.45 3.47
N HIS A 41 -3.15 -15.21 3.10
CA HIS A 41 -1.77 -14.78 3.20
C HIS A 41 -0.89 -15.42 2.14
N ARG A 42 0.14 -14.68 1.72
CA ARG A 42 1.22 -15.13 0.85
C ARG A 42 2.52 -14.47 1.31
N ARG A 43 3.60 -15.23 1.24
CA ARG A 43 4.94 -14.82 1.67
C ARG A 43 5.89 -14.77 0.48
N GLY A 44 7.08 -14.23 0.72
CA GLY A 44 8.19 -14.18 -0.23
C GLY A 44 8.02 -13.09 -1.29
N MET A 45 7.29 -12.02 -0.98
CA MET A 45 7.03 -10.93 -1.92
C MET A 45 8.21 -9.96 -1.97
N MET A 46 8.47 -9.42 -3.15
CA MET A 46 9.53 -8.46 -3.42
C MET A 46 8.95 -7.16 -3.97
N LEU A 47 9.50 -6.02 -3.56
CA LEU A 47 9.11 -4.71 -4.07
C LEU A 47 10.22 -4.10 -4.92
N PHE A 48 9.84 -3.66 -6.11
CA PHE A 48 10.67 -2.89 -7.03
C PHE A 48 10.09 -1.50 -7.21
N LEU A 49 10.96 -0.51 -7.38
CA LEU A 49 10.61 0.86 -7.71
C LEU A 49 11.03 1.15 -9.14
N ASP A 50 10.10 1.60 -9.97
CA ASP A 50 10.37 2.01 -11.35
C ASP A 50 9.62 3.30 -11.70
N ASN A 51 10.06 3.98 -12.76
CA ASN A 51 9.43 5.19 -13.25
C ASN A 51 8.42 4.83 -14.35
N LEU A 52 7.17 4.65 -13.95
CA LEU A 52 6.07 4.18 -14.80
C LEU A 52 5.18 5.35 -15.26
N PRO A 53 4.35 5.18 -16.31
CA PRO A 53 3.32 6.15 -16.65
C PRO A 53 2.42 6.49 -15.46
N LEU A 54 2.01 7.76 -15.31
CA LEU A 54 1.26 8.24 -14.13
C LEU A 54 -0.14 7.61 -13.95
N HIS A 55 -0.68 6.98 -14.99
CA HIS A 55 -1.92 6.22 -14.90
C HIS A 55 -1.72 4.82 -14.29
N LEU A 56 -0.47 4.38 -14.10
CA LEU A 56 -0.10 3.10 -13.52
C LEU A 56 0.56 3.33 -12.16
N GLY A 57 -0.13 2.97 -11.08
CA GLY A 57 0.37 3.18 -9.72
C GLY A 57 1.32 2.09 -9.26
N ALA A 58 0.99 0.84 -9.55
CA ALA A 58 1.84 -0.31 -9.37
C ALA A 58 1.38 -1.39 -10.36
N TYR A 59 2.13 -2.49 -10.46
CA TYR A 59 1.64 -3.72 -11.06
C TYR A 59 2.32 -4.95 -10.46
N HIS A 60 1.57 -6.05 -10.38
CA HIS A 60 2.04 -7.39 -10.11
C HIS A 60 2.08 -8.21 -11.41
N PRO A 61 3.26 -8.59 -11.92
CA PRO A 61 3.32 -9.58 -13.00
C PRO A 61 2.75 -10.91 -12.51
N LEU A 62 1.65 -11.35 -13.11
CA LEU A 62 0.96 -12.58 -12.72
C LEU A 62 1.91 -13.79 -12.68
N GLY A 63 1.78 -14.59 -11.62
CA GLY A 63 2.60 -15.78 -11.42
C GLY A 63 4.00 -15.50 -10.87
N THR A 64 4.35 -14.25 -10.57
CA THR A 64 5.61 -13.90 -9.90
C THR A 64 5.39 -13.67 -8.40
N ASN A 65 6.43 -13.24 -7.70
CA ASN A 65 6.39 -12.72 -6.34
C ASN A 65 6.73 -11.22 -6.30
N ASN A 66 6.68 -10.53 -7.44
CA ASN A 66 7.16 -9.16 -7.58
C ASN A 66 5.98 -8.17 -7.58
N ILE A 67 6.13 -7.07 -6.86
CA ILE A 67 5.31 -5.87 -7.01
C ILE A 67 6.22 -4.78 -7.55
N VAL A 68 5.82 -4.10 -8.62
CA VAL A 68 6.55 -2.94 -9.15
C VAL A 68 5.73 -1.69 -8.87
N LEU A 69 6.23 -0.81 -8.01
CA LEU A 69 5.60 0.43 -7.60
C LEU A 69 6.14 1.62 -8.41
N ASN A 70 5.24 2.52 -8.81
CA ASN A 70 5.60 3.71 -9.56
C ASN A 70 6.26 4.76 -8.65
N ARG A 71 7.60 4.81 -8.66
CA ARG A 71 8.39 5.77 -7.88
C ARG A 71 8.00 7.20 -8.19
N THR A 72 7.87 7.54 -9.48
CA THR A 72 7.52 8.90 -9.92
C THR A 72 6.18 9.32 -9.34
N LEU A 73 5.20 8.42 -9.30
CA LEU A 73 3.88 8.72 -8.74
C LEU A 73 3.95 8.96 -7.23
N VAL A 74 4.72 8.16 -6.48
CA VAL A 74 4.92 8.35 -5.04
C VAL A 74 5.60 9.69 -4.75
N GLU A 75 6.69 10.01 -5.47
CA GLU A 75 7.42 11.29 -5.33
C GLU A 75 6.52 12.50 -5.60
N ILE A 76 5.61 12.40 -6.59
CA ILE A 76 4.62 13.46 -6.87
C ILE A 76 3.63 13.62 -5.72
N VAL A 77 3.07 12.52 -5.20
CA VAL A 77 2.12 12.57 -4.08
C VAL A 77 2.80 13.13 -2.83
N GLU A 78 4.05 12.76 -2.58
CA GLU A 78 4.85 13.29 -1.48
C GLU A 78 5.04 14.80 -1.61
N ALA A 79 5.47 15.28 -2.78
CA ALA A 79 5.68 16.71 -3.05
C ALA A 79 4.37 17.52 -2.97
N ALA A 80 3.27 16.96 -3.49
CA ALA A 80 1.97 17.64 -3.54
C ALA A 80 1.29 17.74 -2.17
N THR A 81 1.39 16.68 -1.37
CA THR A 81 0.66 16.60 -0.09
C THR A 81 1.48 17.10 1.09
N LYS A 82 2.81 17.01 1.04
CA LYS A 82 3.73 17.26 2.16
C LYS A 82 3.30 16.55 3.45
N SER A 83 2.62 15.41 3.31
CA SER A 83 2.02 14.68 4.42
C SER A 83 2.36 13.21 4.32
N LYS A 84 3.27 12.76 5.18
CA LYS A 84 3.69 11.35 5.27
C LYS A 84 2.50 10.42 5.48
N ARG A 85 1.52 10.82 6.27
CA ARG A 85 0.28 10.08 6.48
C ARG A 85 -0.50 9.86 5.17
N LEU A 86 -0.59 10.87 4.32
CA LEU A 86 -1.27 10.75 3.02
C LEU A 86 -0.47 9.86 2.06
N VAL A 87 0.85 10.00 2.03
CA VAL A 87 1.75 9.14 1.24
C VAL A 87 1.63 7.67 1.67
N ASN A 88 1.66 7.39 2.98
CA ASN A 88 1.52 6.04 3.50
C ASN A 88 0.16 5.42 3.14
N ALA A 89 -0.92 6.19 3.24
CA ALA A 89 -2.26 5.73 2.86
C ALA A 89 -2.36 5.45 1.34
N PHE A 90 -1.71 6.29 0.53
CA PHE A 90 -1.63 6.09 -0.92
C PHE A 90 -0.86 4.82 -1.28
N VAL A 91 0.35 4.67 -0.75
CA VAL A 91 1.19 3.48 -0.94
C VAL A 91 0.48 2.21 -0.46
N TYR A 92 -0.14 2.26 0.73
CA TYR A 92 -0.95 1.15 1.25
C TYR A 92 -2.03 0.73 0.25
N SER A 93 -2.80 1.68 -0.29
CA SER A 93 -3.87 1.37 -1.23
C SER A 93 -3.36 0.71 -2.51
N LEU A 94 -2.19 1.10 -3.01
CA LEU A 94 -1.56 0.45 -4.17
C LEU A 94 -1.06 -0.96 -3.82
N LEU A 95 -0.40 -1.12 -2.68
CA LEU A 95 0.16 -2.42 -2.28
C LEU A 95 -0.92 -3.46 -1.95
N VAL A 96 -2.05 -3.07 -1.32
CA VAL A 96 -3.17 -4.00 -1.12
C VAL A 96 -3.72 -4.48 -2.46
N HIS A 97 -3.85 -3.57 -3.43
CA HIS A 97 -4.36 -3.90 -4.76
C HIS A 97 -3.48 -4.97 -5.43
N GLU A 98 -2.18 -4.75 -5.49
CA GLU A 98 -1.24 -5.71 -6.10
C GLU A 98 -1.09 -7.00 -5.30
N TYR A 99 -1.22 -6.93 -3.97
CA TYR A 99 -1.17 -8.13 -3.14
C TYR A 99 -2.40 -9.02 -3.32
N LEU A 100 -3.59 -8.43 -3.51
CA LEU A 100 -4.79 -9.19 -3.87
C LEU A 100 -4.62 -9.90 -5.22
N HIS A 101 -4.00 -9.25 -6.21
CA HIS A 101 -3.61 -9.93 -7.45
C HIS A 101 -2.64 -11.09 -7.20
N ALA A 102 -1.66 -10.91 -6.31
CA ALA A 102 -0.74 -11.97 -5.92
C ALA A 102 -1.42 -13.12 -5.14
N LEU A 103 -2.56 -12.88 -4.48
CA LEU A 103 -3.38 -13.90 -3.82
C LEU A 103 -4.31 -14.64 -4.79
N GLY A 104 -4.47 -14.12 -6.01
CA GLY A 104 -5.25 -14.76 -7.07
C GLY A 104 -6.56 -14.05 -7.42
N HIS A 105 -6.86 -12.89 -6.79
CA HIS A 105 -7.97 -12.04 -7.21
C HIS A 105 -7.60 -11.31 -8.49
N VAL A 106 -8.11 -11.77 -9.63
CA VAL A 106 -7.79 -11.20 -10.96
C VAL A 106 -8.77 -10.11 -11.41
N PRO A 107 -10.10 -10.25 -11.20
CA PRO A 107 -11.04 -9.25 -11.69
C PRO A 107 -10.85 -7.89 -11.00
N GLU A 108 -10.53 -6.87 -11.80
CA GLU A 108 -10.34 -5.48 -11.38
C GLU A 108 -11.47 -4.89 -10.52
N ALA A 109 -12.72 -5.29 -10.79
CA ALA A 109 -13.88 -4.87 -10.02
C ALA A 109 -13.92 -5.52 -8.62
N GLU A 110 -13.54 -6.80 -8.55
CA GLU A 110 -13.43 -7.55 -7.30
C GLU A 110 -12.33 -6.97 -6.43
N VAL A 111 -11.14 -6.77 -6.99
CA VAL A 111 -10.00 -6.19 -6.27
C VAL A 111 -10.34 -4.81 -5.72
N ARG A 112 -10.95 -3.92 -6.51
CA ARG A 112 -11.41 -2.61 -6.02
C ARG A 112 -12.38 -2.72 -4.84
N SER A 113 -13.35 -3.65 -4.92
CA SER A 113 -14.31 -3.90 -3.84
C SER A 113 -13.61 -4.41 -2.57
N LEU A 114 -12.64 -5.32 -2.72
CA LEU A 114 -11.87 -5.87 -1.60
C LEU A 114 -10.98 -4.82 -0.95
N VAL A 115 -10.25 -4.00 -1.73
CA VAL A 115 -9.42 -2.90 -1.21
C VAL A 115 -10.27 -1.96 -0.34
N TYR A 116 -11.47 -1.59 -0.79
CA TYR A 116 -12.40 -0.77 0.00
C TYR A 116 -12.88 -1.49 1.26
N ARG A 117 -13.30 -2.75 1.14
CA ARG A 117 -13.78 -3.57 2.28
C ARG A 117 -12.70 -3.69 3.37
N ILE A 118 -11.50 -4.13 3.01
CA ILE A 118 -10.36 -4.29 3.93
C ILE A 118 -10.05 -2.95 4.60
N SER A 119 -9.96 -1.87 3.80
CA SER A 119 -9.70 -0.53 4.34
C SER A 119 -10.75 -0.11 5.37
N ARG A 120 -12.04 -0.31 5.07
CA ARG A 120 -13.13 0.04 5.96
C ARG A 120 -13.15 -0.81 7.24
N GLU A 121 -12.95 -2.13 7.13
CA GLU A 121 -12.93 -3.04 8.27
C GLU A 121 -11.74 -2.77 9.20
N CYS A 122 -10.56 -2.51 8.63
CA CYS A 122 -9.32 -2.35 9.41
C CYS A 122 -9.07 -0.92 9.89
N PHE A 123 -9.55 0.11 9.18
CA PHE A 123 -9.29 1.51 9.56
C PHE A 123 -10.56 2.29 9.90
N GLY A 124 -11.75 1.76 9.65
CA GLY A 124 -13.02 2.48 9.81
C GLY A 124 -13.31 3.46 8.67
N GLU A 125 -14.56 3.90 8.57
CA GLU A 125 -15.10 4.65 7.41
C GLU A 125 -14.43 6.02 7.20
N ASP A 126 -14.21 6.77 8.27
CA ASP A 126 -13.68 8.14 8.19
C ASP A 126 -12.16 8.23 7.98
N HIS A 127 -11.45 7.10 8.01
CA HIS A 127 -10.00 7.12 7.86
C HIS A 127 -9.59 7.38 6.41
N ILE A 128 -8.48 8.11 6.22
CA ILE A 128 -8.00 8.47 4.88
C ILE A 128 -7.77 7.26 3.98
N VAL A 129 -7.29 6.15 4.54
CA VAL A 129 -7.08 4.89 3.81
C VAL A 129 -8.37 4.43 3.14
N THR A 130 -9.48 4.39 3.90
CA THR A 130 -10.81 4.02 3.40
C THR A 130 -11.33 5.02 2.37
N ARG A 131 -11.14 6.31 2.62
CA ARG A 131 -11.60 7.38 1.72
C ARG A 131 -10.86 7.37 0.39
N LEU A 132 -9.57 7.00 0.35
CA LEU A 132 -8.80 6.82 -0.87
C LEU A 132 -9.23 5.57 -1.64
N ALA A 133 -9.44 4.45 -0.94
CA ALA A 133 -9.94 3.22 -1.55
C ALA A 133 -11.29 3.43 -2.26
N GLU A 134 -12.17 4.26 -1.68
CA GLU A 134 -13.47 4.58 -2.27
C GLU A 134 -13.41 5.57 -3.43
N LYS A 135 -12.62 6.66 -3.30
CA LYS A 135 -12.60 7.77 -4.27
C LYS A 135 -11.54 7.62 -5.36
N SER A 136 -10.80 6.51 -5.38
CA SER A 136 -9.56 6.27 -6.13
C SER A 136 -8.32 6.93 -5.51
N PRO A 137 -7.16 6.24 -5.45
CA PRO A 137 -5.88 6.81 -4.98
C PRO A 137 -5.46 8.09 -5.71
N TRP A 138 -5.85 8.23 -6.98
CA TRP A 138 -5.56 9.41 -7.81
C TRP A 138 -6.31 10.67 -7.36
N ALA A 139 -7.25 10.56 -6.42
CA ALA A 139 -7.92 11.70 -5.83
C ALA A 139 -6.95 12.72 -5.19
N LEU A 140 -5.75 12.27 -4.75
CA LEU A 140 -4.67 13.11 -4.22
C LEU A 140 -3.96 13.97 -5.26
N LEU A 141 -4.08 13.61 -6.54
CA LEU A 141 -3.41 14.30 -7.66
C LEU A 141 -4.29 15.37 -8.29
N ARG A 142 -5.54 15.53 -7.83
CA ARG A 142 -6.44 16.56 -8.34
C ARG A 142 -5.88 17.95 -8.05
N GLY A 143 -5.65 18.73 -9.10
CA GLY A 143 -5.08 20.08 -9.02
C GLY A 143 -3.54 20.14 -9.05
N VAL A 144 -2.86 19.00 -9.17
CA VAL A 144 -1.39 18.97 -9.35
C VAL A 144 -1.06 19.21 -10.83
N PRO A 145 -0.16 20.16 -11.17
CA PRO A 145 0.25 20.41 -12.54
C PRO A 145 1.23 19.33 -13.03
N LEU A 146 0.69 18.18 -13.46
CA LEU A 146 1.45 17.00 -13.91
C LEU A 146 2.22 17.24 -15.22
N ASN A 147 1.83 18.26 -16.01
CA ASN A 147 2.44 18.60 -17.30
C ASN A 147 3.88 19.15 -17.21
N ARG A 148 4.39 19.40 -16.01
CA ARG A 148 5.75 19.90 -15.77
C ARG A 148 6.70 18.84 -15.20
N ILE A 149 6.23 17.60 -15.06
CA ILE A 149 6.96 16.54 -14.38
C ILE A 149 7.50 15.57 -15.42
N GLU A 150 8.74 15.80 -15.85
CA GLU A 150 9.45 14.82 -16.68
C GLU A 150 9.89 13.66 -15.79
N ALA A 151 9.45 12.45 -16.11
CA ALA A 151 9.94 11.25 -15.48
C ALA A 151 11.42 11.07 -15.86
N THR A 152 12.32 11.46 -14.96
CA THR A 152 13.76 11.21 -15.11
C THR A 152 13.99 9.73 -15.37
N ARG A 153 14.75 9.30 -16.38
CA ARG A 153 15.05 7.87 -16.54
C ARG A 153 15.98 7.43 -15.40
N ARG A 154 15.47 6.61 -14.49
CA ARG A 154 16.24 5.96 -13.42
C ARG A 154 16.12 4.46 -13.59
N ALA A 155 17.16 3.74 -13.21
CA ALA A 155 17.10 2.29 -13.18
C ALA A 155 16.03 1.81 -12.18
N MET A 156 15.46 0.65 -12.48
CA MET A 156 14.63 -0.08 -11.52
C MET A 156 15.47 -0.38 -10.28
N GLU A 157 14.86 -0.20 -9.11
CA GLU A 157 15.50 -0.37 -7.81
C GLU A 157 14.76 -1.42 -7.00
N ILE A 158 15.51 -2.28 -6.31
CA ILE A 158 14.96 -3.23 -5.35
C ILE A 158 14.86 -2.57 -3.98
N VAL A 159 13.69 -2.66 -3.33
CA VAL A 159 13.54 -2.29 -1.93
C VAL A 159 14.08 -3.43 -1.08
N LYS A 160 15.25 -3.22 -0.46
CA LYS A 160 15.86 -4.18 0.46
C LYS A 160 15.01 -4.35 1.72
N ASP A 161 15.02 -5.55 2.28
CA ASP A 161 14.31 -5.87 3.52
C ASP A 161 12.81 -5.52 3.47
N PHE A 162 12.21 -5.64 2.28
CA PHE A 162 10.79 -5.37 2.07
C PHE A 162 9.91 -6.32 2.89
N GLU A 163 10.32 -7.59 2.94
CA GLU A 163 9.73 -8.59 3.82
C GLU A 163 10.76 -9.02 4.87
N LYS A 164 10.32 -9.15 6.12
CA LYS A 164 11.21 -9.59 7.21
C LYS A 164 11.73 -11.00 6.93
N PRO A 165 13.04 -11.27 7.16
CA PRO A 165 13.59 -12.61 7.04
C PRO A 165 12.82 -13.59 7.93
N ASN A 166 12.47 -14.74 7.37
CA ASN A 166 11.82 -15.80 8.12
C ASN A 166 12.90 -16.59 8.88
N GLU A 167 12.82 -16.69 10.20
CA GLU A 167 13.68 -17.59 11.01
C GLU A 167 13.40 -19.08 10.76
N LYS A 168 12.42 -19.42 9.91
CA LYS A 168 11.93 -20.79 9.68
C LYS A 168 12.13 -21.27 8.25
N TYR A 169 13.34 -21.11 7.72
CA TYR A 169 13.76 -21.83 6.51
C TYR A 169 15.07 -22.57 6.76
N ILE A 170 15.05 -23.56 7.67
CA ILE A 170 15.86 -24.79 7.59
C ILE A 170 15.12 -25.90 8.37
N ILE A 171 14.71 -26.96 7.67
CA ILE A 171 14.81 -28.36 8.14
C ILE A 171 15.28 -29.18 6.94
#